data_AF-A0A957SM47-F1
#
_entry.id   AF-A0A957SM47-F1
#
_cell.length_a   1.000
_cell.length_b   1.000
_cell.length_c   1.000
_cell.angle_alpha   90.00
_cell.angle_beta   90.00
_cell.angle_gamma   90.00
#
_symmetry.space_group_name_H-M   'P 1'
#
loop_
_entity.id
_entity.type
_entity.pdbx_description
1 polymer ?
#
loop_
_entity_poly.entity_id
_entity_poly.type
_entity_poly.pdbx_seq_one_letter_code
_entity_poly.pdbx_strand_id
1 'polypeptide(L)' 'EQQSGRPVTQGFVYLIKRRQLARVAITPALRQKLTATLAAVTRTIEREQMPPPTSNRSRCMACEFRRFCNDV' A
#
# COMPACT_ATOMS: atom_id res chain seq x y z
N GLU A 1 3.11 14.53 11.63
CA GLU A 1 1.69 14.27 11.98
C GLU A 1 1.53 14.03 13.48
N GLN A 2 2.17 12.99 14.05
CA GLN A 2 2.02 12.66 15.48
C GLN A 2 2.62 13.69 16.44
N GLN A 3 3.69 14.41 16.04
CA GLN A 3 4.33 15.46 16.86
C GLN A 3 3.77 16.87 16.68
N SER A 4 3.07 17.16 15.57
CA SER A 4 2.64 18.52 15.23
C SER A 4 1.13 18.77 15.39
N GLY A 5 0.33 17.71 15.62
CA GLY A 5 -1.12 17.79 15.80
C GLY A 5 -1.93 18.29 14.59
N ARG A 6 -1.26 18.66 13.49
CA ARG A 6 -1.88 19.20 12.27
C ARG A 6 -1.87 18.16 11.15
N PRO A 7 -2.98 18.03 10.39
CA PRO A 7 -3.05 17.11 9.27
C PRO A 7 -2.12 17.54 8.15
N VAL A 8 -1.26 16.63 7.67
CA VAL A 8 -0.43 16.85 6.48
C VAL A 8 -1.30 16.66 5.26
N THR A 9 -1.49 17.72 4.48
CA THR A 9 -2.33 17.67 3.28
C THR A 9 -1.54 17.34 2.02
N GLN A 10 -0.20 17.39 2.08
CA GLN A 10 0.68 17.24 0.93
C GLN A 10 2.01 16.59 1.29
N GLY A 11 2.51 15.75 0.41
CA GLY A 11 3.84 15.16 0.46
C GLY A 11 4.56 15.26 -0.87
N PHE A 12 5.84 14.92 -0.87
CA PHE A 12 6.66 14.92 -2.08
C PHE A 12 7.47 13.62 -2.16
N VAL A 13 7.56 13.05 -3.36
CA VAL A 13 8.38 11.89 -3.68
C VAL A 13 9.41 12.31 -4.72
N TYR A 14 10.69 12.23 -4.37
CA TYR A 14 11.76 12.53 -5.31
C TYR A 14 12.19 11.26 -6.08
N LEU A 15 11.89 11.23 -7.37
CA LEU A 15 12.25 10.16 -8.28
C LEU A 15 13.67 10.37 -8.78
N ILE A 16 14.66 9.86 -8.04
CA ILE A 16 16.11 10.11 -8.26
C ILE A 16 16.52 9.87 -9.72
N LYS A 17 16.16 8.71 -10.29
CA LYS A 17 16.52 8.34 -11.67
C LYS A 17 15.94 9.30 -12.72
N ARG A 18 14.79 9.91 -12.43
CA ARG A 18 14.13 10.89 -13.30
C ARG A 18 14.48 12.33 -12.94
N ARG A 19 15.26 12.54 -11.86
CA ARG A 19 15.54 13.85 -11.25
C ARG A 19 14.28 14.70 -11.05
N GLN A 20 13.18 14.05 -10.70
CA GLN A 20 11.85 14.65 -10.70
C GLN A 20 11.25 14.65 -9.29
N LEU A 21 10.74 15.81 -8.85
CA LEU A 21 9.95 15.91 -7.63
C LEU A 21 8.46 15.73 -7.95
N ALA A 22 7.86 14.65 -7.47
CA ALA A 22 6.43 14.39 -7.62
C ALA A 22 5.67 14.86 -6.38
N ARG A 23 4.74 15.81 -6.55
CA ARG A 23 3.84 16.24 -5.48
C ARG A 23 2.70 15.23 -5.32
N VAL A 24 2.41 14.85 -4.09
CA VAL A 24 1.33 13.91 -3.73
C VAL A 24 0.36 14.65 -2.81
N ALA A 25 -0.89 14.79 -3.26
CA ALA A 25 -1.97 15.31 -2.40
C ALA A 25 -2.46 14.20 -1.46
N ILE A 26 -2.47 14.47 -0.16
CA ILE A 26 -2.97 13.54 0.85
C ILE A 26 -4.44 13.86 1.11
N THR A 27 -5.32 13.25 0.32
CA THR A 27 -6.77 13.48 0.42
C THR A 27 -7.39 12.62 1.53
N PRO A 28 -8.56 13.01 2.07
CA PRO A 28 -9.29 12.18 3.04
C PRO A 28 -9.60 10.77 2.51
N ALA A 29 -9.97 10.65 1.23
CA ALA A 29 -10.21 9.36 0.59
C ALA A 29 -8.95 8.48 0.55
N LEU A 30 -7.78 9.06 0.29
CA LEU A 30 -6.51 8.32 0.32
C LEU A 30 -6.17 7.85 1.73
N ARG A 31 -6.43 8.66 2.76
CA ARG A 31 -6.25 8.29 4.16
C ARG A 31 -7.19 7.16 4.57
N GLN A 32 -8.47 7.26 4.22
CA GLN A 32 -9.45 6.21 4.51
C GLN A 32 -9.05 4.89 3.84
N LYS A 33 -8.64 4.95 2.56
CA LYS A 33 -8.14 3.78 1.83
C LYS A 33 -6.91 3.17 2.49
N LEU A 34 -5.96 3.99 2.94
CA LEU A 34 -4.78 3.52 3.67
C LEU A 34 -5.18 2.78 4.94
N THR A 35 -5.99 3.40 5.80
CA THR A 35 -6.43 2.79 7.07
C THR A 35 -7.18 1.48 6.83
N ALA A 36 -8.09 1.44 5.86
CA ALA A 36 -8.81 0.21 5.51
C ALA A 36 -7.88 -0.89 4.99
N THR A 37 -6.87 -0.52 4.20
CA THR A 37 -5.87 -1.47 3.68
C THR A 37 -5.01 -2.02 4.80
N LEU A 38 -4.56 -1.17 5.73
CA LEU A 38 -3.79 -1.59 6.90
C LEU A 38 -4.59 -2.56 7.76
N ALA A 39 -5.85 -2.25 8.06
CA ALA A 39 -6.73 -3.13 8.83
C ALA A 39 -6.92 -4.48 8.14
N ALA A 40 -7.07 -4.51 6.81
CA ALA A 40 -7.18 -5.76 6.05
C ALA A 40 -5.90 -6.60 6.13
N VAL A 41 -4.73 -5.98 5.96
CA VAL A 41 -3.43 -6.66 6.06
C VAL A 41 -3.21 -7.22 7.47
N THR A 42 -3.46 -6.41 8.50
CA THR A 42 -3.35 -6.86 9.90
C THR A 42 -4.27 -8.05 10.17
N ARG A 43 -5.52 -8.00 9.71
CA ARG A 43 -6.48 -9.11 9.87
C ARG A 43 -6.05 -10.39 9.15
N THR A 44 -5.46 -10.28 7.96
CA THR A 44 -4.90 -11.42 7.20
C THR A 44 -3.79 -12.10 8.02
N ILE A 45 -2.90 -11.32 8.63
CA ILE A 45 -1.80 -11.82 9.46
C ILE A 45 -2.35 -12.49 10.72
N GLU A 46 -3.22 -11.80 11.48
CA GLU A 46 -3.76 -12.29 12.75
C GLU A 46 -4.61 -13.56 12.62
N ARG A 47 -5.27 -13.73 11.47
CA ARG A 47 -6.13 -14.91 11.20
C ARG A 47 -5.43 -16.00 10.41
N GLU A 48 -4.16 -15.77 10.03
CA GLU A 48 -3.39 -16.65 9.15
C GLU A 48 -4.16 -17.02 7.87
N GLN A 49 -5.04 -16.10 7.42
CA GLN A 49 -5.96 -16.35 6.31
C GLN A 49 -5.44 -15.62 5.09
N MET A 50 -4.96 -16.38 4.10
CA MET A 50 -4.48 -15.83 2.84
C MET A 50 -5.54 -14.95 2.16
N PRO A 51 -5.15 -13.77 1.64
CA PRO A 51 -6.07 -12.91 0.91
C PRO A 51 -6.39 -13.52 -0.46
N PRO A 52 -7.51 -13.12 -1.08
CA PRO A 52 -7.83 -13.55 -2.44
C PRO A 52 -6.74 -13.09 -3.43
N PRO A 53 -6.54 -13.83 -4.53
CA PRO A 53 -5.57 -13.44 -5.55
C PRO A 53 -5.94 -12.08 -6.16
N THR A 54 -4.93 -11.31 -6.54
CA THR A 54 -5.15 -10.02 -7.21
C THR A 54 -5.85 -10.20 -8.55
N SER A 55 -6.78 -9.29 -8.87
CA SER A 55 -7.42 -9.24 -10.19
C SER A 55 -6.46 -8.87 -11.31
N ASN A 56 -5.32 -8.24 -11.00
CA ASN A 56 -4.32 -7.86 -11.99
C ASN A 56 -3.20 -8.90 -12.11
N ARG A 57 -3.35 -9.83 -13.06
CA ARG A 57 -2.42 -10.94 -13.29
C ARG A 57 -0.99 -10.51 -13.63
N SER A 58 -0.76 -9.31 -14.15
CA SER A 58 0.61 -8.84 -14.44
C SER A 58 1.46 -8.68 -13.18
N ARG A 59 0.82 -8.42 -12.04
CA ARG A 59 1.50 -8.37 -10.74
C ARG A 59 2.04 -9.73 -10.31
N CYS A 60 1.37 -10.83 -10.68
CA CYS A 60 1.84 -12.17 -10.35
C CYS A 60 3.17 -12.50 -11.04
N MET A 61 3.45 -11.93 -12.22
CA MET A 61 4.71 -12.18 -12.95
C MET A 61 5.92 -11.58 -12.26
N ALA A 62 5.74 -10.46 -11.55
CA ALA A 62 6.79 -9.77 -10.79
C ALA A 62 6.78 -10.11 -9.29
N CYS A 63 5.89 -11.01 -8.85
CA CYS A 63 5.72 -11.35 -7.44
C CYS A 63 6.70 -12.46 -7.04
N GLU A 64 7.52 -12.19 -6.01
CA GLU A 64 8.44 -13.18 -5.44
C GLU A 64 7.70 -14.38 -4.82
N PHE A 65 6.50 -14.16 -4.28
CA PHE A 65 5.67 -15.20 -3.68
C PHE A 65 4.87 -16.02 -4.70
N ARG A 66 5.03 -15.80 -6.02
CA ARG A 66 4.22 -16.49 -7.05
C ARG A 66 4.20 -18.01 -6.88
N ARG A 67 5.33 -18.62 -6.48
CA ARG A 67 5.45 -20.07 -6.30
C ARG A 67 4.81 -20.60 -5.01
N PHE A 68 4.56 -19.72 -4.04
CA PHE A 68 4.00 -20.07 -2.73
C PHE A 68 2.58 -19.50 -2.53
N CYS A 69 2.05 -18.83 -3.55
CA CYS A 69 0.79 -18.10 -3.46
C CYS A 69 -0.39 -19.09 -3.42
N ASN A 70 -1.06 -19.16 -2.27
CA ASN A 70 -2.10 -20.15 -2.00
C ASN A 70 -1.64 -21.60 -2.22
N ASP A 71 -0.35 -21.85 -2.04
CA ASP A 71 0.22 -23.20 -2.06
C ASP A 71 -0.13 -23.86 -0.71
N VAL A 72 -0.92 -24.94 -0.75
CA VAL A 72 -1.36 -25.75 0.39
C VAL A 72 -0.72 -27.11 0.26
#